data_AF-A0A0L0BUK1-F1
#
_entry.id   AF-A0A0L0BUK1-F1
#
_cell.length_a   1.000
_cell.length_b   1.000
_cell.length_c   1.000
_cell.angle_alpha   90.00
_cell.angle_beta   90.00
_cell.angle_gamma   90.00
#
_symmetry.space_group_name_H-M   'P 1'
#
loop_
_entity.id
_entity.type
_entity.pdbx_description
1 polymer ?
#
loop_
_entity_poly.entity_id
_entity_poly.type
_entity_poly.pdbx_seq_one_letter_code
_entity_poly.pdbx_strand_id
1 'polypeptide(L)'
;MNNNNCTETPLSSTKSGTEILKYYDKHQILQEEHRTLLINTITQYLDLNGCEVSLSDCAELEKQICNRRADDFDLYWRKCAPLRFKQIAEAKTTTEILNLWPEYTQPSAFQFINIDFILKYPSAKCLKDRWTQLEDSILNILKSKSGCSILLKDLQKVGSNNEESKTFTIFWHAHKLFPPQHT
;
A
#
# COMPACT_ATOMS: atom_id res chain seq x y z
N MET A 1 26.54 -31.19 17.85
CA MET A 1 26.21 -30.47 19.10
C MET A 1 27.22 -29.34 19.26
N ASN A 2 26.78 -28.10 19.14
CA ASN A 2 27.32 -27.01 19.96
C ASN A 2 26.20 -25.99 20.17
N ASN A 3 25.92 -25.77 21.45
CA ASN A 3 24.74 -25.10 21.97
C ASN A 3 24.73 -23.62 21.62
N ASN A 4 23.57 -23.19 21.15
CA ASN A 4 23.10 -21.82 21.13
C ASN A 4 23.16 -21.22 22.54
N ASN A 5 24.16 -20.40 22.81
CA ASN A 5 24.14 -19.44 23.93
C ASN A 5 24.25 -18.03 23.35
N CYS A 6 23.17 -17.59 22.70
CA CYS A 6 22.94 -16.19 22.35
C CYS A 6 21.75 -15.71 23.20
N THR A 7 21.93 -15.70 24.53
CA THR A 7 20.86 -15.38 25.50
C THR A 7 20.90 -13.93 25.99
N GLU A 8 21.65 -13.06 25.33
CA GLU A 8 21.51 -11.61 25.50
C GLU A 8 20.73 -11.05 24.32
N THR A 9 19.61 -10.38 24.60
CA THR A 9 18.87 -9.68 23.55
C THR A 9 19.73 -8.50 23.08
N PRO A 10 20.01 -8.36 21.76
CA PRO A 10 20.90 -7.31 21.21
C PRO A 10 20.47 -5.88 21.56
N LEU A 11 19.23 -5.72 22.02
CA LEU A 11 18.64 -4.46 22.44
C LEU A 11 18.95 -4.07 23.89
N SER A 12 19.22 -5.04 24.76
CA SER A 12 19.50 -4.77 26.17
C SER A 12 20.97 -4.39 26.43
N SER A 13 21.87 -4.77 25.53
CA SER A 13 23.32 -4.55 25.64
C SER A 13 23.82 -3.26 24.99
N THR A 14 22.99 -2.57 24.19
CA THR A 14 23.37 -1.36 23.46
C THR A 14 22.60 -0.14 23.94
N LYS A 15 23.28 1.03 24.01
CA LYS A 15 22.64 2.30 24.37
C LYS A 15 21.44 2.60 23.46
N SER A 16 21.64 2.46 22.14
CA SER A 16 20.59 2.62 21.13
C SER A 16 19.43 1.64 21.34
N GLY A 17 19.72 0.37 21.63
CA GLY A 17 18.71 -0.65 21.94
C GLY A 17 17.87 -0.31 23.18
N THR A 18 18.51 0.17 24.25
CA THR A 18 17.79 0.58 25.47
C THR A 18 16.91 1.81 25.26
N GLU A 19 17.31 2.73 24.38
CA GLU A 19 16.49 3.90 23.99
C GLU A 19 15.27 3.45 23.16
N ILE A 20 15.45 2.51 22.23
CA ILE A 20 14.36 1.92 21.44
C ILE A 20 13.36 1.20 22.36
N LEU A 21 13.84 0.39 23.31
CA LEU A 21 12.99 -0.34 24.26
C LEU A 21 12.19 0.62 25.15
N LYS A 22 12.82 1.66 25.71
CA LYS A 22 12.13 2.68 26.52
C LYS A 22 11.06 3.42 25.72
N TYR A 23 11.33 3.74 24.44
CA TYR A 23 10.35 4.37 23.58
C TYR A 23 9.17 3.43 23.29
N TYR A 24 9.46 2.17 22.94
CA TYR A 24 8.44 1.18 22.64
C TYR A 24 7.55 0.87 23.84
N ASP A 25 8.10 0.69 25.04
CA ASP A 25 7.31 0.48 26.26
C ASP A 25 6.29 1.60 26.49
N LYS A 26 6.69 2.84 26.21
CA LYS A 26 5.85 4.03 26.42
C LYS A 26 4.80 4.23 25.33
N HIS A 27 5.14 3.95 24.06
CA HIS A 27 4.32 4.34 22.92
C HIS A 27 3.67 3.16 22.19
N GLN A 28 4.12 1.93 22.46
CA GLN A 28 3.70 0.69 21.80
C GLN A 28 3.86 0.72 20.26
N ILE A 29 4.62 1.69 19.74
CA ILE A 29 4.91 1.89 18.31
C ILE A 29 6.39 2.23 18.12
N LEU A 30 6.94 1.91 16.96
CA LEU A 30 8.25 2.40 16.52
C LEU A 30 8.06 3.32 15.32
N GLN A 31 8.60 4.54 15.41
CA GLN A 31 8.68 5.45 14.26
C GLN A 31 9.82 5.05 13.32
N GLU A 32 9.87 5.65 12.15
CA GLU A 32 10.86 5.32 11.11
C GLU A 32 12.29 5.47 11.62
N GLU A 33 12.59 6.57 12.30
CA GLU A 33 13.89 6.83 12.93
C GLU A 33 14.29 5.73 13.92
N HIS A 34 13.33 5.26 14.74
CA HIS A 34 13.55 4.17 15.69
C HIS A 34 13.72 2.81 14.99
N ARG A 35 13.06 2.57 13.85
CA ARG A 35 13.23 1.35 13.04
C ARG A 35 14.58 1.33 12.34
N THR A 36 15.01 2.45 11.76
CA THR A 36 16.36 2.57 11.17
C THR A 36 17.43 2.35 12.23
N LEU A 37 17.24 2.93 13.42
CA LEU A 37 18.14 2.71 14.55
C LEU A 37 18.14 1.25 15.02
N LEU A 38 16.98 0.59 15.03
CA LEU A 38 16.82 -0.82 15.36
C LEU A 38 17.56 -1.72 14.37
N ILE A 39 17.36 -1.49 13.07
CA ILE A 39 18.03 -2.22 11.98
C ILE A 39 19.54 -2.06 12.12
N ASN A 40 20.04 -0.82 12.25
CA ASN A 40 21.47 -0.55 12.40
C ASN A 40 22.06 -1.24 13.65
N THR A 41 21.32 -1.26 14.76
CA THR A 41 21.75 -1.92 16.00
C THR A 41 21.84 -3.44 15.84
N ILE A 42 20.87 -4.05 15.15
CA ILE A 42 20.86 -5.48 14.86
C ILE A 42 21.99 -5.84 13.89
N THR A 43 22.21 -5.06 12.83
CA THR A 43 23.30 -5.27 11.86
C THR A 43 24.66 -5.22 12.54
N GLN A 44 24.92 -4.19 13.36
CA GLN A 44 26.18 -4.07 14.10
C GLN A 44 26.42 -5.23 15.06
N TYR A 45 25.37 -5.72 15.72
CA TYR A 45 25.47 -6.88 16.59
C TYR A 45 25.83 -8.16 15.81
N LEU A 46 25.24 -8.36 14.64
CA LEU A 46 25.50 -9.53 13.80
C LEU A 46 26.93 -9.51 13.25
N ASP A 47 27.42 -8.35 12.84
CA ASP A 47 28.81 -8.14 12.39
C ASP A 47 29.82 -8.46 13.52
N LEU A 48 29.57 -7.96 14.73
CA LEU A 48 30.47 -8.14 15.89
C LEU A 48 30.54 -9.58 16.40
N ASN A 49 29.45 -10.34 16.25
CA ASN A 49 29.39 -11.74 16.69
C ASN A 49 29.76 -12.75 15.59
N GLY A 50 30.18 -12.27 14.41
CA GLY A 50 30.56 -13.12 13.29
C GLY A 50 29.41 -13.99 12.77
N CYS A 51 28.17 -13.53 12.92
CA CYS A 51 27.01 -14.20 12.36
C CYS A 51 26.96 -13.92 10.85
N GLU A 52 27.15 -14.96 10.03
CA GLU A 52 26.94 -14.84 8.59
C GLU A 52 25.43 -14.76 8.31
N VAL A 53 24.94 -13.58 7.95
CA VAL A 53 23.52 -13.32 7.68
C VAL A 53 23.36 -13.26 6.17
N SER A 54 22.50 -14.11 5.61
CA SER A 54 22.22 -14.05 4.17
C SER A 54 21.36 -12.84 3.83
N LEU A 55 21.39 -12.39 2.56
CA LEU A 55 20.46 -11.35 2.07
C LEU A 55 18.99 -11.73 2.29
N SER A 56 18.67 -13.03 2.30
CA SER A 56 17.31 -13.52 2.59
C SER A 56 16.92 -13.31 4.06
N ASP A 57 17.86 -13.50 4.98
CA ASP A 57 17.62 -13.30 6.42
C ASP A 57 17.46 -11.81 6.74
N CYS A 58 18.26 -10.94 6.10
CA CYS A 58 18.09 -9.49 6.18
C CYS A 58 16.72 -9.03 5.66
N ALA A 59 16.26 -9.57 4.53
CA ALA A 59 14.95 -9.24 3.97
C ALA A 59 13.79 -9.70 4.88
N GLU A 60 13.91 -10.86 5.52
CA GLU A 60 12.91 -11.36 6.46
C GLU A 60 12.90 -10.55 7.76
N LEU A 61 14.06 -10.13 8.26
CA LEU A 61 14.17 -9.21 9.40
C LEU A 61 13.55 -7.85 9.10
N GLU A 62 13.87 -7.26 7.95
CA GLU A 62 13.29 -5.99 7.51
C GLU A 62 11.77 -6.12 7.39
N LYS A 63 11.28 -7.21 6.80
CA LYS A 63 9.86 -7.50 6.72
C LYS A 63 9.23 -7.57 8.10
N GLN A 64 9.78 -8.29 9.07
CA GLN A 64 9.22 -8.37 10.42
C GLN A 64 9.20 -7.02 11.16
N ILE A 65 10.20 -6.18 10.95
CA ILE A 65 10.30 -4.83 11.55
C ILE A 65 9.30 -3.86 10.89
N CYS A 66 9.07 -4.01 9.58
CA CYS A 66 8.15 -3.16 8.81
C CYS A 66 6.68 -3.64 8.90
N ASN A 67 6.41 -4.95 8.98
CA ASN A 67 5.05 -5.51 8.91
C ASN A 67 4.19 -5.15 10.12
N ARG A 68 4.76 -5.04 11.33
CA ARG A 68 3.97 -4.71 12.52
C ARG A 68 3.16 -3.42 12.37
N ARG A 69 3.69 -2.43 11.65
CA ARG A 69 2.94 -1.18 11.38
C ARG A 69 1.92 -1.34 10.25
N ALA A 70 2.20 -2.14 9.23
CA ALA A 70 1.25 -2.38 8.15
C ALA A 70 -0.01 -3.12 8.65
N ASP A 71 0.17 -4.09 9.55
CA ASP A 71 -0.91 -4.89 10.13
C ASP A 71 -1.80 -4.07 11.07
N ASP A 72 -1.22 -3.18 11.89
CA ASP A 72 -1.97 -2.28 12.77
C ASP A 72 -2.79 -1.25 11.97
N PHE A 73 -2.24 -0.73 10.88
CA PHE A 73 -2.94 0.20 9.99
C PHE A 73 -4.01 -0.49 9.14
N ASP A 74 -3.77 -1.70 8.62
CA ASP A 74 -4.80 -2.51 7.94
C ASP A 74 -5.96 -2.83 8.89
N LEU A 75 -5.65 -3.26 10.13
CA LEU A 75 -6.66 -3.55 11.13
C LEU A 75 -7.49 -2.32 11.51
N TYR A 76 -6.84 -1.17 11.74
CA TYR A 76 -7.51 0.10 11.99
C TYR A 76 -8.41 0.47 10.80
N TRP A 77 -7.87 0.41 9.59
CA TRP A 77 -8.58 0.78 8.37
C TRP A 77 -9.84 -0.08 8.18
N ARG A 78 -9.73 -1.40 8.36
CA ARG A 78 -10.85 -2.35 8.29
C ARG A 78 -11.91 -2.07 9.35
N LYS A 79 -11.52 -1.78 10.59
CA LYS A 79 -12.45 -1.45 11.69
C LYS A 79 -13.26 -0.19 11.41
N CYS A 80 -12.64 0.81 10.78
CA CYS A 80 -13.29 2.06 10.43
C CYS A 80 -14.16 1.99 9.17
N ALA A 81 -14.12 0.88 8.42
CA ALA A 81 -14.82 0.76 7.14
C ALA A 81 -16.33 1.05 7.20
N PRO A 82 -17.11 0.60 8.21
CA PRO A 82 -18.53 0.92 8.27
C PRO A 82 -18.83 2.43 8.35
N LEU A 83 -18.08 3.16 9.19
CA LEU A 83 -18.21 4.61 9.33
C LEU A 83 -17.76 5.31 8.04
N ARG A 84 -16.59 4.92 7.52
CA ARG A 84 -16.03 5.48 6.29
C ARG A 84 -16.96 5.28 5.10
N PHE A 85 -17.54 4.10 4.93
CA PHE A 85 -18.49 3.82 3.85
C PHE A 85 -19.78 4.64 3.98
N LYS A 86 -20.27 4.84 5.20
CA LYS A 86 -21.40 5.75 5.44
C LYS A 86 -21.06 7.18 5.01
N GLN A 87 -19.91 7.70 5.44
CA GLN A 87 -19.45 9.03 5.06
C GLN A 87 -19.23 9.16 3.55
N ILE A 88 -18.64 8.16 2.90
CA ILE A 88 -18.47 8.10 1.44
C ILE A 88 -19.82 8.14 0.71
N ALA A 89 -20.83 7.44 1.22
CA ALA A 89 -22.17 7.45 0.63
C ALA A 89 -22.91 8.78 0.84
N GLU A 90 -22.63 9.48 1.95
CA GLU A 90 -23.31 10.74 2.31
C GLU A 90 -22.57 12.00 1.79
N ALA A 91 -21.31 11.87 1.37
CA ALA A 91 -20.51 13.00 0.91
C ALA A 91 -20.97 13.51 -0.46
N LYS A 92 -20.98 14.84 -0.60
CA LYS A 92 -21.39 15.51 -1.83
C LYS A 92 -20.24 15.64 -2.82
N THR A 93 -19.00 15.66 -2.30
CA THR A 93 -17.80 15.84 -3.10
C THR A 93 -16.69 14.91 -2.66
N THR A 94 -15.82 14.54 -3.61
CA THR A 94 -14.61 13.76 -3.31
C THR A 94 -13.69 14.51 -2.34
N THR A 95 -13.66 15.84 -2.40
CA THR A 95 -12.83 16.68 -1.50
C THR A 95 -13.25 16.55 -0.03
N GLU A 96 -14.56 16.46 0.26
CA GLU A 96 -15.04 16.20 1.61
C GLU A 96 -14.47 14.87 2.16
N ILE A 97 -14.46 13.82 1.35
CA ILE A 97 -13.90 12.52 1.73
C ILE A 97 -12.39 12.58 1.93
N LEU A 98 -11.66 13.23 1.02
CA LEU A 98 -10.20 13.36 1.14
C LEU A 98 -9.79 14.18 2.38
N ASN A 99 -10.65 15.11 2.83
CA ASN A 99 -10.42 15.85 4.07
C ASN A 99 -10.75 15.02 5.33
N LEU A 100 -11.80 14.18 5.29
CA LEU A 100 -12.17 13.29 6.39
C LEU A 100 -11.22 12.10 6.55
N TRP A 101 -10.67 11.61 5.43
CA TRP A 101 -9.79 10.45 5.34
C TRP A 101 -8.53 10.82 4.55
N PRO A 102 -7.63 11.63 5.12
CA PRO A 102 -6.42 12.11 4.45
C PRO A 102 -5.44 10.98 4.07
N GLU A 103 -5.63 9.77 4.61
CA GLU A 103 -4.89 8.58 4.18
C GLU A 103 -5.07 8.28 2.69
N TYR A 104 -6.21 8.68 2.09
CA TYR A 104 -6.43 8.56 0.65
C TYR A 104 -5.60 9.52 -0.20
N THR A 105 -4.96 10.54 0.38
CA THR A 105 -4.08 11.46 -0.36
C THR A 105 -2.61 11.08 -0.27
N GLN A 106 -2.27 10.06 0.52
CA GLN A 106 -0.88 9.62 0.69
C GLN A 106 -0.39 8.80 -0.51
N PRO A 107 0.93 8.73 -0.77
CA PRO A 107 1.48 7.88 -1.83
C PRO A 107 1.07 6.40 -1.70
N SER A 108 0.84 5.92 -0.48
CA SER A 108 0.37 4.56 -0.18
C SER A 108 -1.16 4.39 -0.25
N ALA A 109 -1.92 5.41 -0.66
CA ALA A 109 -3.38 5.41 -0.67
C ALA A 109 -3.98 4.24 -1.46
N PHE A 110 -3.28 3.75 -2.49
CA PHE A 110 -3.71 2.60 -3.27
C PHE A 110 -3.95 1.35 -2.41
N GLN A 111 -3.22 1.18 -1.31
CA GLN A 111 -3.40 0.06 -0.37
C GLN A 111 -4.75 0.16 0.35
N PHE A 112 -5.08 1.36 0.84
CA PHE A 112 -6.35 1.65 1.50
C PHE A 112 -7.55 1.50 0.57
N ILE A 113 -7.43 2.02 -0.66
CA ILE A 113 -8.44 1.85 -1.71
C ILE A 113 -8.66 0.36 -2.01
N ASN A 114 -7.58 -0.43 -2.08
CA ASN A 114 -7.68 -1.86 -2.33
C ASN A 114 -8.37 -2.61 -1.16
N ILE A 115 -8.07 -2.27 0.09
CA ILE A 115 -8.77 -2.81 1.27
C ILE A 115 -10.26 -2.51 1.18
N ASP A 116 -10.63 -1.26 0.92
CA ASP A 116 -12.03 -0.85 0.82
C ASP A 116 -12.77 -1.51 -0.34
N PHE A 117 -12.09 -1.68 -1.48
CA PHE A 117 -12.64 -2.40 -2.63
C PHE A 117 -12.95 -3.85 -2.27
N ILE A 118 -12.02 -4.56 -1.63
CA ILE A 118 -12.22 -5.96 -1.19
C ILE A 118 -13.36 -6.06 -0.18
N LEU A 119 -13.43 -5.14 0.78
CA LEU A 119 -14.50 -5.13 1.79
C LEU A 119 -15.87 -4.87 1.16
N LYS A 120 -15.97 -3.96 0.20
CA LYS A 120 -17.24 -3.59 -0.46
C LYS A 120 -17.67 -4.61 -1.52
N TYR A 121 -16.71 -5.28 -2.15
CA TYR A 121 -16.94 -6.22 -3.25
C TYR A 121 -16.18 -7.53 -3.01
N PRO A 122 -16.53 -8.33 -1.98
CA PRO A 122 -15.77 -9.52 -1.59
C PRO A 122 -15.75 -10.62 -2.67
N SER A 123 -16.72 -10.62 -3.58
CA SER A 123 -16.81 -11.54 -4.72
C SER A 123 -16.12 -11.01 -5.99
N ALA A 124 -15.71 -9.74 -6.01
CA ALA A 124 -14.98 -9.19 -7.14
C ALA A 124 -13.55 -9.75 -7.13
N LYS A 125 -13.15 -10.37 -8.24
CA LYS A 125 -11.75 -10.69 -8.48
C LYS A 125 -11.00 -9.38 -8.75
N CYS A 126 -9.75 -9.27 -8.31
CA CYS A 126 -8.95 -8.06 -8.47
C CYS A 126 -9.02 -7.58 -9.94
N LEU A 127 -9.31 -6.30 -10.16
CA LEU A 127 -9.43 -5.73 -11.51
C LEU A 127 -8.16 -6.02 -12.31
N LYS A 128 -7.00 -5.99 -11.66
CA LYS A 128 -5.70 -6.36 -12.23
C LYS A 128 -5.73 -7.74 -12.90
N ASP A 129 -6.33 -8.74 -12.26
CA ASP A 129 -6.33 -10.12 -12.74
C ASP A 129 -7.24 -10.32 -13.95
N ARG A 130 -8.23 -9.43 -14.12
CA ARG A 130 -9.16 -9.45 -15.27
C ARG A 130 -8.89 -8.35 -16.29
N TRP A 131 -7.96 -7.44 -16.01
CA TRP A 131 -7.76 -6.24 -16.82
C TRP A 131 -7.44 -6.61 -18.26
N THR A 132 -6.55 -7.58 -18.47
CA THR A 132 -6.18 -8.08 -19.80
C THR A 132 -7.37 -8.60 -20.61
N GLN A 133 -8.41 -9.13 -19.96
CA GLN A 133 -9.63 -9.63 -20.61
C GLN A 133 -10.67 -8.52 -20.81
N LEU A 134 -10.71 -7.55 -19.90
CA LEU A 134 -11.69 -6.46 -19.88
C LEU A 134 -11.26 -5.27 -20.73
N GLU A 135 -9.96 -5.05 -20.88
CA GLU A 135 -9.37 -3.91 -21.58
C GLU A 135 -9.90 -3.79 -23.00
N ASP A 136 -9.85 -4.89 -23.76
CA ASP A 136 -10.34 -4.93 -25.14
C ASP A 136 -11.85 -4.64 -25.23
N SER A 137 -12.61 -5.17 -24.27
CA SER A 137 -14.06 -4.94 -24.21
C SER A 137 -14.37 -3.47 -23.93
N ILE A 138 -13.67 -2.85 -23.00
CA ILE A 138 -13.82 -1.43 -22.67
C ILE A 138 -13.38 -0.56 -23.85
N LEU A 139 -12.24 -0.88 -24.47
CA LEU A 139 -11.76 -0.17 -25.66
C LEU A 139 -12.78 -0.22 -26.80
N ASN A 140 -13.41 -1.37 -27.04
CA ASN A 140 -14.44 -1.51 -28.08
C ASN A 140 -15.67 -0.66 -27.77
N ILE A 141 -16.12 -0.65 -26.51
CA ILE A 141 -17.21 0.24 -26.05
C ILE A 141 -16.82 1.71 -26.28
N LEU A 142 -15.63 2.12 -25.86
CA LEU A 142 -15.15 3.50 -26.00
C LEU A 142 -15.06 3.92 -27.47
N LYS A 143 -14.53 3.06 -28.34
CA LYS A 143 -14.47 3.29 -29.79
C LYS A 143 -15.85 3.45 -30.41
N SER A 144 -16.85 2.71 -29.91
CA SER A 144 -18.23 2.76 -30.42
C SER A 144 -19.04 3.96 -29.95
N LYS A 145 -18.70 4.56 -28.79
CA LYS A 145 -19.52 5.59 -28.12
C LYS A 145 -18.89 6.98 -28.11
N SER A 146 -17.56 7.08 -28.13
CA SER A 146 -16.84 8.36 -28.18
C SER A 146 -16.38 8.64 -29.60
N GLY A 147 -16.12 9.91 -29.93
CA GLY A 147 -15.43 10.28 -31.17
C GLY A 147 -14.05 9.61 -31.20
N CYS A 148 -14.01 8.42 -31.82
CA CYS A 148 -12.91 7.44 -31.84
C CYS A 148 -11.53 8.08 -32.14
N SER A 149 -11.53 9.20 -32.87
CA SER A 149 -10.34 9.97 -33.21
C SER A 149 -9.57 10.53 -32.01
N ILE A 150 -10.23 10.99 -30.94
CA ILE A 150 -9.53 11.60 -29.79
C ILE A 150 -8.84 10.51 -28.95
N LEU A 151 -9.58 9.44 -28.62
CA LEU A 151 -9.05 8.28 -27.90
C LEU A 151 -7.82 7.69 -28.59
N LEU A 152 -7.90 7.46 -29.92
CA LEU A 152 -6.78 6.91 -30.70
C LEU A 152 -5.56 7.84 -30.69
N LYS A 153 -5.75 9.16 -30.81
CA LYS A 153 -4.65 10.13 -30.74
C LYS A 153 -3.97 10.14 -29.38
N ASP A 154 -4.75 10.05 -28.31
CA ASP A 154 -4.19 10.02 -26.95
C ASP A 154 -3.44 8.71 -26.71
N LEU A 155 -4.00 7.56 -27.11
CA LEU A 155 -3.33 6.26 -27.01
C LEU A 155 -2.04 6.20 -27.86
N GLN A 156 -2.02 6.82 -29.04
CA GLN A 156 -0.82 6.90 -29.88
C GLN A 156 0.30 7.73 -29.23
N LYS A 157 -0.04 8.80 -28.50
CA LYS A 157 0.93 9.67 -27.80
C LYS A 157 1.59 8.99 -26.61
N VAL A 158 0.86 8.09 -25.94
CA VAL A 158 1.35 7.39 -24.74
C VAL A 158 2.49 6.40 -25.07
N GLY A 159 2.64 5.99 -26.33
CA GLY A 159 3.64 5.03 -26.77
C GLY A 159 3.28 3.60 -26.37
N SER A 160 3.72 2.62 -27.17
CA SER A 160 3.31 1.21 -27.03
C SER A 160 3.79 0.51 -25.76
N ASN A 161 4.70 1.10 -24.99
CA ASN A 161 5.44 0.41 -23.93
C ASN A 161 5.09 0.89 -22.51
N ASN A 162 4.10 1.79 -22.36
CA ASN A 162 3.68 2.32 -21.06
C ASN A 162 2.24 1.86 -20.75
N GLU A 163 2.13 0.62 -20.27
CA GLU A 163 0.84 -0.02 -19.98
C GLU A 163 0.04 0.73 -18.90
N GLU A 164 0.72 1.33 -17.91
CA GLU A 164 0.08 2.14 -16.88
C GLU A 164 -0.59 3.38 -17.48
N SER A 165 0.13 4.11 -18.34
CA SER A 165 -0.40 5.32 -18.98
C SER A 165 -1.49 4.98 -20.00
N LYS A 166 -1.38 3.84 -20.67
CA LYS A 166 -2.43 3.32 -21.58
C LYS A 166 -3.69 3.00 -20.78
N THR A 167 -3.54 2.26 -19.68
CA THR A 167 -4.62 1.90 -18.77
C THR A 167 -5.30 3.15 -18.19
N PHE A 168 -4.51 4.12 -17.74
CA PHE A 168 -5.02 5.41 -17.25
C PHE A 168 -5.80 6.17 -18.33
N THR A 169 -5.29 6.20 -19.57
CA THR A 169 -5.95 6.85 -20.71
C THR A 169 -7.31 6.20 -20.98
N ILE A 170 -7.38 4.87 -20.95
CA ILE A 170 -8.63 4.11 -21.11
C ILE A 170 -9.64 4.51 -20.02
N PHE A 171 -9.22 4.53 -18.76
CA PHE A 171 -10.10 4.93 -17.65
C PHE A 171 -10.55 6.38 -17.75
N TRP A 172 -9.67 7.30 -18.15
CA TRP A 172 -10.02 8.70 -18.34
C TRP A 172 -11.12 8.90 -19.38
N HIS A 173 -11.05 8.18 -20.49
CA HIS A 173 -12.10 8.24 -21.51
C HIS A 173 -13.37 7.50 -21.06
N ALA A 174 -13.25 6.40 -20.31
CA ALA A 174 -14.39 5.69 -19.74
C ALA A 174 -15.18 6.56 -18.75
N HIS A 175 -14.50 7.33 -17.91
CA HIS A 175 -15.11 8.28 -16.98
C HIS A 175 -16.04 9.29 -17.68
N LYS A 176 -15.74 9.69 -18.92
CA LYS A 176 -16.60 10.60 -19.70
C LYS A 176 -17.91 9.94 -20.16
N LEU A 177 -17.92 8.62 -20.34
CA LEU A 177 -19.12 7.86 -20.74
C LEU A 177 -19.95 7.42 -19.55
N PHE A 178 -19.29 7.19 -18.42
CA PHE A 178 -19.92 6.77 -17.17
C PHE A 178 -19.67 7.85 -16.11
N PRO A 179 -20.25 9.06 -16.26
CA PRO A 179 -20.11 10.06 -15.22
C PRO A 179 -20.69 9.48 -13.91
N PRO A 180 -20.00 9.67 -12.77
CA PRO A 180 -20.50 9.18 -11.50
C PRO A 180 -21.91 9.74 -11.27
N GLN A 181 -22.90 8.85 -11.11
CA GLN A 181 -24.26 9.26 -10.83
C GLN A 181 -24.31 9.76 -9.38
N HIS A 182 -24.73 11.01 -9.20
CA HIS A 182 -25.11 11.53 -7.89
C HIS A 182 -26.48 10.93 -7.55
N THR A 183 -26.49 9.79 -6.85
CA THR A 183 -27.68 9.26 -6.16
C THR A 183 -27.45 9.29 -4.67
#